data_AF-A0A7C6TWN3-F1
#
_entry.id   AF-A0A7C6TWN3-F1
#
_cell.length_a   1.000
_cell.length_b   1.000
_cell.length_c   1.000
_cell.angle_alpha   90.00
_cell.angle_beta   90.00
_cell.angle_gamma   90.00
#
_symmetry.space_group_name_H-M   'P 1'
#
loop_
_entity.id
_entity.type
_entity.pdbx_description
1 polymer ?
#
loop_
_entity_poly.entity_id
_entity_poly.type
_entity_poly.pdbx_seq_one_letter_code
_entity_poly.pdbx_strand_id
1 'polypeptide(L)'
;MKNRMEIILFALLMVVLVSVEWLCARLAYWTLGEVTSFIYKLAVVGLNLVVIIVAARNRPVASTLAMMVALLIIPYQMMLGDRLLRVRAEAAGIVAYAYEYRIETGGFPTDLRGYTFRDRAMEPFIQHYERRDEQGGFFLGYRVGTVNTSHSCSPAYGWSYYPD
;
A
#
# COMPACT_ATOMS: atom_id res chain seq x y z
N MET A 1 -20.63 -32.71 -19.97
CA MET A 1 -19.28 -32.08 -20.05
C MET A 1 -19.32 -30.57 -19.83
N LYS A 2 -20.18 -29.81 -20.54
CA LYS A 2 -20.30 -28.35 -20.42
C LYS A 2 -20.41 -27.82 -18.97
N ASN A 3 -21.32 -28.38 -18.17
CA ASN A 3 -21.52 -27.98 -16.76
C ASN A 3 -20.28 -28.26 -15.86
N ARG A 4 -19.54 -29.35 -16.09
CA ARG A 4 -18.30 -29.63 -15.32
C ARG A 4 -17.19 -28.65 -15.66
N MET A 5 -17.05 -28.31 -16.93
CA MET A 5 -16.07 -27.32 -17.39
C MET A 5 -16.40 -25.93 -16.86
N GLU A 6 -17.66 -25.51 -16.87
CA GLU A 6 -18.10 -24.23 -16.29
C GLU A 6 -17.81 -24.14 -14.78
N ILE A 7 -18.01 -25.23 -14.03
CA ILE A 7 -17.67 -25.30 -12.61
C ILE A 7 -16.16 -25.15 -12.41
N ILE A 8 -15.34 -25.86 -13.18
CA ILE A 8 -13.87 -25.78 -13.08
C ILE A 8 -13.39 -24.36 -13.40
N LEU A 9 -13.87 -23.77 -14.49
CA LEU A 9 -13.50 -22.41 -14.89
C LEU A 9 -13.91 -21.37 -13.85
N PHE A 10 -15.12 -21.46 -13.30
CA PHE A 10 -15.57 -20.58 -12.24
C PHE A 10 -14.74 -20.76 -10.96
N ALA A 11 -14.43 -21.99 -10.56
CA ALA A 11 -13.60 -22.26 -9.40
C ALA A 11 -12.19 -21.67 -9.57
N LEU A 12 -11.58 -21.83 -10.75
CA LEU A 12 -10.29 -21.22 -11.07
C LEU A 12 -10.35 -19.69 -11.00
N LEU A 13 -11.39 -19.08 -11.58
CA LEU A 13 -11.61 -17.64 -11.49
C LEU A 13 -11.67 -17.17 -10.04
N MET A 14 -12.50 -17.82 -9.21
CA MET A 14 -12.65 -17.46 -7.79
C MET A 14 -11.34 -17.63 -7.01
N VAL A 15 -10.59 -18.72 -7.25
CA VAL A 15 -9.31 -18.93 -6.58
C VAL A 15 -8.33 -17.80 -6.89
N VAL A 16 -8.24 -17.39 -8.16
CA VAL A 16 -7.37 -16.29 -8.57
C VAL A 16 -7.83 -14.96 -7.97
N LEU A 17 -9.11 -14.60 -8.17
CA LEU A 17 -9.63 -13.30 -7.72
C LEU A 17 -9.56 -13.16 -6.21
N VAL A 18 -10.04 -14.14 -5.46
CA VAL A 18 -10.03 -14.09 -3.98
C VAL A 18 -8.60 -14.01 -3.45
N SER A 19 -7.65 -14.71 -4.08
CA SER A 19 -6.23 -14.64 -3.67
C SER A 19 -5.67 -13.22 -3.87
N VAL A 20 -5.93 -12.62 -5.03
CA VAL A 20 -5.45 -11.26 -5.32
C VAL A 20 -6.15 -10.21 -4.44
N GLU A 21 -7.46 -10.34 -4.24
CA GLU A 21 -8.22 -9.48 -3.35
C GLU A 21 -7.75 -9.57 -1.90
N TRP A 22 -7.41 -10.77 -1.43
CA TRP A 22 -6.84 -10.98 -0.10
C TRP A 22 -5.47 -10.32 0.05
N LEU A 23 -4.62 -10.43 -0.96
CA LEU A 23 -3.34 -9.71 -1.00
C LEU A 23 -3.56 -8.18 -0.99
N CYS A 24 -4.55 -7.68 -1.73
CA CYS A 24 -4.94 -6.27 -1.72
C CYS A 24 -5.44 -5.82 -0.33
N ALA A 25 -6.24 -6.64 0.35
CA ALA A 25 -6.71 -6.34 1.70
C ALA A 25 -5.57 -6.33 2.73
N ARG A 26 -4.55 -7.17 2.54
CA ARG A 26 -3.32 -7.13 3.35
C ARG A 26 -2.46 -5.91 3.02
N LEU A 27 -2.35 -5.54 1.75
CA LEU A 27 -1.64 -4.34 1.32
C LEU A 27 -2.29 -3.06 1.88
N ALA A 28 -3.62 -3.03 1.99
CA ALA A 28 -4.38 -1.95 2.59
C ALA A 28 -3.91 -1.61 4.02
N TYR A 29 -3.34 -2.58 4.75
CA TYR A 29 -2.77 -2.34 6.07
C TYR A 29 -1.67 -1.29 5.99
N TRP A 30 -0.76 -1.38 5.02
CA TRP A 30 0.38 -0.47 4.90
C TRP A 30 0.04 0.83 4.17
N THR A 31 -1.03 0.85 3.38
CA THR A 31 -1.37 1.99 2.52
C THR A 31 -2.49 2.86 3.09
N LEU A 32 -3.47 2.27 3.76
CA LEU A 32 -4.67 2.93 4.27
C LEU A 32 -4.81 2.84 5.79
N GLY A 33 -4.26 1.80 6.41
CA GLY A 33 -4.28 1.61 7.86
C GLY A 33 -4.92 0.29 8.32
N GLU A 34 -4.89 0.05 9.62
CA GLU A 34 -5.39 -1.16 10.26
C GLU A 34 -6.91 -1.27 10.17
N VAL A 35 -7.62 -0.22 10.57
CA VAL A 35 -9.10 -0.22 10.58
C VAL A 35 -9.61 -0.41 9.16
N THR A 36 -9.04 0.31 8.21
CA THR A 36 -9.43 0.20 6.79
C THR A 36 -9.08 -1.18 6.22
N SER A 37 -7.90 -1.73 6.54
CA SER A 37 -7.54 -3.10 6.13
C SER A 37 -8.52 -4.15 6.65
N PHE A 38 -9.00 -3.98 7.89
CA PHE A 38 -10.01 -4.87 8.45
C PHE A 38 -11.33 -4.81 7.68
N ILE A 39 -11.79 -3.59 7.33
CA ILE A 39 -12.99 -3.40 6.48
C ILE A 39 -12.80 -4.07 5.12
N TYR A 40 -11.61 -3.94 4.49
CA TYR A 40 -11.32 -4.63 3.24
C TYR A 40 -11.39 -6.15 3.37
N LYS A 41 -10.83 -6.73 4.45
CA LYS A 41 -10.92 -8.19 4.69
C LYS A 41 -12.37 -8.65 4.83
N LEU A 42 -13.19 -7.90 5.58
CA LEU A 42 -14.62 -8.19 5.71
C LEU A 42 -15.34 -8.07 4.36
N ALA A 43 -15.03 -7.06 3.56
CA ALA A 43 -15.61 -6.88 2.23
C ALA A 43 -15.24 -8.03 1.29
N VAL A 44 -13.98 -8.47 1.27
CA VAL A 44 -13.52 -9.62 0.46
C VAL A 44 -14.30 -10.88 0.85
N VAL A 45 -14.42 -11.19 2.14
CA VAL A 45 -15.18 -12.37 2.59
C VAL A 45 -16.67 -12.24 2.27
N GLY A 46 -17.29 -11.11 2.61
CA GLY A 46 -18.72 -10.89 2.46
C GLY A 46 -19.18 -10.85 1.00
N LEU A 47 -18.49 -10.08 0.15
CA LEU A 47 -18.84 -9.94 -1.26
C LEU A 47 -18.62 -11.25 -2.02
N ASN A 48 -17.53 -11.97 -1.76
CA ASN A 48 -17.32 -13.27 -2.41
C ASN A 48 -18.29 -14.35 -1.93
N LEU A 49 -18.76 -14.29 -0.68
CA LEU A 49 -19.82 -15.18 -0.23
C LEU A 49 -21.11 -14.97 -1.03
N VAL A 50 -21.49 -13.71 -1.30
CA VAL A 50 -22.64 -13.38 -2.16
C VAL A 50 -22.43 -13.94 -3.57
N VAL A 51 -21.23 -13.79 -4.15
CA VAL A 51 -20.89 -14.37 -5.45
C VAL A 51 -21.07 -15.89 -5.47
N ILE A 52 -20.62 -16.60 -4.42
CA ILE A 52 -20.77 -18.06 -4.31
C ILE A 52 -22.24 -18.46 -4.22
N ILE A 53 -23.06 -17.73 -3.46
CA ILE A 53 -24.52 -17.98 -3.35
C ILE A 53 -25.19 -17.79 -4.72
N VAL A 54 -24.84 -16.73 -5.46
CA VAL A 54 -25.36 -16.48 -6.82
C VAL A 54 -24.91 -17.59 -7.77
N ALA A 55 -23.69 -18.10 -7.64
CA ALA A 55 -23.15 -19.16 -8.50
C ALA A 55 -23.94 -20.48 -8.40
N ALA A 56 -24.60 -20.74 -7.26
CA ALA A 56 -25.49 -21.89 -7.09
C ALA A 56 -26.72 -21.81 -8.01
N ARG A 57 -27.16 -20.60 -8.40
CA ARG A 57 -28.31 -20.37 -9.28
C ARG A 57 -27.90 -20.06 -10.72
N ASN A 58 -26.94 -19.15 -10.91
CA ASN A 58 -26.52 -18.67 -12.23
C ASN A 58 -25.03 -18.32 -12.24
N ARG A 59 -24.20 -19.24 -12.77
CA ARG A 59 -22.74 -19.08 -12.83
C ARG A 59 -22.29 -17.92 -13.72
N PRO A 60 -22.84 -17.71 -14.94
CA PRO A 60 -22.49 -16.53 -15.74
C PRO A 60 -22.68 -15.21 -14.99
N VAL A 61 -23.81 -15.05 -14.29
CA VAL A 61 -24.07 -13.84 -13.48
C VAL A 61 -23.09 -13.73 -12.31
N ALA A 62 -22.79 -14.84 -11.64
CA ALA A 62 -21.80 -14.87 -10.56
C ALA A 62 -20.40 -14.49 -11.06
N SER A 63 -19.97 -14.97 -12.22
CA SER A 63 -18.68 -14.58 -12.81
C SER A 63 -18.61 -13.08 -13.10
N THR A 64 -19.67 -12.50 -13.64
CA THR A 64 -19.75 -11.05 -13.87
C THR A 64 -19.67 -10.28 -12.55
N LEU A 65 -20.39 -10.75 -11.52
CA LEU A 65 -20.34 -10.13 -10.19
C LEU A 65 -18.95 -10.23 -9.56
N ALA A 66 -18.29 -11.39 -9.67
CA ALA A 66 -16.92 -11.58 -9.20
C ALA A 66 -15.96 -10.58 -9.86
N MET A 67 -16.08 -10.39 -11.17
CA MET A 67 -15.27 -9.42 -11.91
C MET A 67 -15.55 -7.98 -11.46
N MET A 68 -16.79 -7.62 -11.15
CA MET A 68 -17.13 -6.29 -10.64
C MET A 68 -16.51 -6.04 -9.26
N VAL A 69 -16.58 -7.03 -8.36
CA VAL A 69 -15.93 -6.94 -7.03
C VAL A 69 -14.41 -6.78 -7.18
N ALA A 70 -13.79 -7.59 -8.04
CA ALA A 70 -12.37 -7.52 -8.33
C ALA A 70 -11.97 -6.15 -8.88
N LEU A 71 -12.74 -5.59 -9.83
CA LEU A 71 -12.50 -4.26 -10.40
C LEU A 71 -12.69 -3.12 -9.39
N LEU A 72 -13.51 -3.32 -8.35
CA LEU A 72 -13.68 -2.34 -7.29
C LEU A 72 -12.49 -2.32 -6.33
N ILE A 73 -11.95 -3.49 -5.99
CA ILE A 73 -10.91 -3.64 -4.94
C ILE A 73 -9.50 -3.54 -5.51
N ILE A 74 -9.21 -4.30 -6.57
CA ILE A 74 -7.84 -4.56 -7.03
C ILE A 74 -7.16 -3.31 -7.61
N PRO A 75 -7.76 -2.55 -8.56
CA PRO A 75 -7.05 -1.46 -9.23
C PRO A 75 -6.60 -0.37 -8.26
N TYR A 76 -7.46 0.01 -7.31
CA TYR A 76 -7.16 1.04 -6.33
C TYR A 76 -6.03 0.60 -5.37
N GLN A 77 -6.08 -0.64 -4.87
CA GLN A 77 -5.03 -1.15 -3.99
C GLN A 77 -3.70 -1.36 -4.71
N MET A 78 -3.72 -1.81 -5.97
CA MET A 78 -2.50 -1.91 -6.78
C MET A 78 -1.86 -0.54 -7.03
N MET A 79 -2.66 0.49 -7.33
CA MET A 79 -2.18 1.87 -7.49
C MET A 79 -1.55 2.38 -6.18
N LEU A 80 -2.16 2.12 -5.03
CA LEU A 80 -1.58 2.50 -3.73
C LEU A 80 -0.30 1.70 -3.41
N GLY A 81 -0.22 0.43 -3.83
CA GLY A 81 0.98 -0.39 -3.71
C GLY A 81 2.15 0.17 -4.50
N ASP A 82 1.93 0.53 -5.76
CA ASP A 82 2.93 1.20 -6.61
C ASP A 82 3.43 2.49 -5.94
N ARG A 83 2.49 3.31 -5.46
CA ARG A 83 2.83 4.53 -4.72
C ARG A 83 3.67 4.25 -3.48
N LEU A 84 3.30 3.25 -2.67
CA LEU A 84 4.07 2.87 -1.48
C LEU A 84 5.52 2.53 -1.85
N LEU A 85 5.72 1.76 -2.91
CA LEU A 85 7.07 1.40 -3.38
C LEU A 85 7.87 2.63 -3.82
N ARG A 86 7.25 3.52 -4.60
CA ARG A 86 7.90 4.72 -5.13
C ARG A 86 8.24 5.73 -4.04
N VAL A 87 7.30 6.02 -3.14
CA VAL A 87 7.56 6.93 -2.01
C VAL A 87 8.64 6.36 -1.09
N ARG A 88 8.64 5.04 -0.83
CA ARG A 88 9.67 4.40 -0.02
C ARG A 88 11.06 4.49 -0.67
N ALA A 89 11.13 4.31 -1.99
CA ALA A 89 12.39 4.45 -2.73
C ALA A 89 12.90 5.90 -2.67
N GLU A 90 12.01 6.88 -2.81
CA GLU A 90 12.33 8.30 -2.68
C GLU A 90 12.79 8.65 -1.25
N ALA A 91 12.09 8.16 -0.24
CA ALA A 91 12.46 8.32 1.16
C ALA A 91 13.85 7.73 1.45
N ALA A 92 14.18 6.57 0.88
CA ALA A 92 15.51 5.98 0.99
C ALA A 92 16.59 6.86 0.32
N GLY A 93 16.26 7.52 -0.79
CA GLY A 93 17.12 8.52 -1.43
C GLY A 93 17.38 9.73 -0.54
N ILE A 94 16.35 10.25 0.13
CA ILE A 94 16.48 11.35 1.10
C ILE A 94 17.37 10.94 2.27
N VAL A 95 17.18 9.72 2.80
CA VAL A 95 18.02 9.19 3.88
C VAL A 95 19.49 9.11 3.44
N ALA A 96 19.76 8.57 2.24
CA ALA A 96 21.12 8.51 1.69
C ALA A 96 21.75 9.90 1.58
N TYR A 97 21.02 10.86 1.01
CA TYR A 97 21.45 12.26 0.94
C TYR A 97 21.77 12.85 2.32
N ALA A 98 20.94 12.58 3.33
CA ALA A 98 21.18 13.08 4.68
C ALA A 98 22.49 12.53 5.28
N TYR A 99 22.82 11.27 5.01
CA TYR A 99 24.08 10.66 5.43
C TYR A 99 25.28 11.16 4.64
N GLU A 100 25.16 11.34 3.32
CA GLU A 100 26.22 11.94 2.48
C GLU A 100 26.54 13.35 2.95
N TYR A 101 25.52 14.18 3.16
CA TYR A 101 25.66 15.54 3.68
C TYR A 101 26.37 15.56 5.04
N ARG A 102 26.09 14.58 5.90
CA ARG A 102 26.78 14.43 7.20
C ARG A 102 28.26 14.09 7.03
N ILE A 103 28.62 13.25 6.07
CA ILE A 103 30.02 12.90 5.82
C ILE A 103 30.79 14.14 5.35
N GLU A 104 30.17 14.98 4.51
CA GLU A 104 30.82 16.16 3.95
C GLU A 104 30.91 17.35 4.91
N THR A 105 29.85 17.60 5.70
CA THR A 105 29.71 18.81 6.52
C THR A 105 29.87 18.56 8.03
N GLY A 106 29.89 17.30 8.45
CA GLY A 106 29.95 16.89 9.85
C GLY A 106 28.59 16.85 10.56
N GLY A 107 27.49 17.25 9.92
CA GLY A 107 26.14 17.27 10.53
C GLY A 107 25.03 16.94 9.53
N PHE A 108 23.83 16.62 10.01
CA PHE A 108 22.68 16.38 9.12
C PHE A 108 22.14 17.70 8.54
N PRO A 109 21.54 17.66 7.34
CA PRO A 109 20.97 18.86 6.74
C PRO A 109 19.75 19.31 7.55
N THR A 110 19.54 20.63 7.63
CA THR A 110 18.40 21.23 8.35
C THR A 110 17.09 21.10 7.58
N ASP A 111 17.17 21.05 6.26
CA ASP A 111 16.03 20.90 5.36
C ASP A 111 16.41 20.10 4.09
N LEU A 112 15.43 19.87 3.22
CA LEU A 112 15.61 19.14 1.96
C LEU A 112 15.85 20.05 0.75
N ARG A 113 16.19 21.34 0.92
CA ARG A 113 16.35 22.26 -0.23
C ARG A 113 17.50 21.87 -1.16
N GLY A 114 18.51 21.19 -0.63
CA GLY A 114 19.63 20.63 -1.41
C GLY A 114 19.34 19.28 -2.04
N TYR A 115 18.22 18.63 -1.70
CA TYR A 115 17.85 17.33 -2.25
C TYR A 115 17.02 17.48 -3.52
N THR A 116 17.41 16.77 -4.59
CA THR A 116 16.62 16.71 -5.83
C THR A 116 15.81 15.43 -5.87
N PHE A 117 14.49 15.56 -5.87
CA PHE A 117 13.58 14.43 -5.98
C PHE A 117 13.78 13.67 -7.30
N ARG A 118 14.01 12.36 -7.21
CA ARG A 118 14.12 11.49 -8.39
C ARG A 118 12.76 11.29 -9.03
N ASP A 119 11.75 11.12 -8.18
CA ASP A 119 10.35 11.04 -8.58
C ASP A 119 9.56 12.21 -7.97
N ARG A 120 9.44 13.31 -8.73
CA ARG A 120 8.71 14.52 -8.29
C ARG A 120 7.23 14.26 -7.99
N ALA A 121 6.63 13.20 -8.55
CA ALA A 121 5.25 12.88 -8.21
C ALA A 121 5.11 12.39 -6.75
N MET A 122 6.20 11.95 -6.12
CA MET A 122 6.22 11.46 -4.74
C MET A 122 6.42 12.57 -3.69
N GLU A 123 6.85 13.77 -4.10
CA GLU A 123 7.09 14.90 -3.19
C GLU A 123 5.89 15.22 -2.28
N PRO A 124 4.62 15.28 -2.76
CA PRO A 124 3.46 15.58 -1.90
C PRO A 124 3.15 14.52 -0.82
N PHE A 125 3.79 13.36 -0.92
CA PHE A 125 3.64 12.24 0.00
C PHE A 125 4.71 12.23 1.08
N ILE A 126 5.83 12.95 0.88
CA ILE A 126 6.78 13.26 1.95
C ILE A 126 6.17 14.39 2.79
N GLN A 127 5.87 14.10 4.06
CA GLN A 127 5.15 15.04 4.92
C GLN A 127 6.07 16.03 5.60
N HIS A 128 7.18 15.53 6.17
CA HIS A 128 8.10 16.36 6.91
C HIS A 128 9.48 15.71 6.94
N TYR A 129 10.48 16.57 6.94
CA TYR A 129 11.85 16.25 7.28
C TYR A 129 12.30 17.29 8.30
N GLU A 130 12.84 16.83 9.41
CA GLU A 130 13.37 17.71 10.43
C GLU A 130 14.65 17.14 11.02
N ARG A 131 15.62 18.02 11.22
CA ARG A 131 16.82 17.68 11.97
C ARG A 131 16.48 17.62 13.45
N ARG A 132 16.75 16.48 14.08
CA ARG A 132 16.60 16.23 15.51
C ARG A 132 17.92 15.71 16.06
N ASP A 133 18.83 16.63 16.35
CA ASP A 133 20.14 16.29 16.91
C ASP A 133 20.00 15.57 18.27
N GLU A 134 19.02 15.98 19.09
CA GLU A 134 18.70 15.35 20.37
C GLU A 134 18.29 13.87 20.24
N GLN A 135 17.77 13.47 19.07
CA GLN A 135 17.36 12.10 18.77
C GLN A 135 18.38 11.39 17.86
N GLY A 136 19.60 11.91 17.78
CA GLY A 136 20.71 11.29 17.06
C GLY A 136 20.72 11.55 15.56
N GLY A 137 19.93 12.50 15.05
CA GLY A 137 20.10 12.99 13.68
C GLY A 137 18.90 13.67 13.06
N PHE A 138 18.02 12.92 12.41
CA PHE A 138 16.88 13.45 11.66
C PHE A 138 15.63 12.59 11.82
N PHE A 139 14.49 13.15 11.48
CA PHE A 139 13.21 12.46 11.35
C PHE A 139 12.63 12.75 9.96
N LEU A 140 12.31 11.70 9.23
CA LEU A 140 11.66 11.75 7.92
C LEU A 140 10.33 11.02 8.02
N GLY A 141 9.23 11.72 7.70
CA GLY A 141 7.89 11.13 7.66
C GLY A 141 7.27 11.22 6.28
N TYR A 142 6.57 10.16 5.88
CA TYR A 142 5.80 10.10 4.65
C TYR A 142 4.48 9.35 4.83
N ARG A 143 3.56 9.58 3.89
CA ARG A 143 2.24 8.93 3.81
C ARG A 143 2.02 8.29 2.46
N VAL A 144 1.01 7.44 2.33
CA VAL A 144 0.69 6.79 1.04
C VAL A 144 -0.75 7.05 0.62
N GLY A 145 -1.72 6.52 1.37
CA GLY A 145 -3.13 6.57 1.01
C GLY A 145 -3.96 7.51 1.87
N THR A 146 -3.73 7.56 3.18
CA THR A 146 -4.49 8.39 4.12
C THR A 146 -3.58 9.28 4.95
N VAL A 147 -4.18 10.28 5.61
CA VAL A 147 -3.48 11.15 6.56
C VAL A 147 -3.28 10.50 7.93
N ASN A 148 -4.00 9.41 8.22
CA ASN A 148 -3.97 8.73 9.51
C ASN A 148 -2.81 7.72 9.61
N THR A 149 -2.32 7.23 8.47
CA THR A 149 -1.13 6.38 8.43
C THR A 149 0.13 7.21 8.32
N SER A 150 1.15 6.85 9.10
CA SER A 150 2.48 7.47 8.98
C SER A 150 3.55 6.41 8.84
N HIS A 151 4.42 6.58 7.86
CA HIS A 151 5.68 5.86 7.76
C HIS A 151 6.78 6.83 8.12
N SER A 152 7.76 6.38 8.90
CA SER A 152 8.87 7.24 9.28
C SER A 152 10.21 6.53 9.27
N CYS A 153 11.27 7.32 9.15
CA CYS A 153 12.64 6.87 9.30
C CYS A 153 13.41 7.84 10.18
N SER A 154 14.13 7.31 11.17
CA SER A 154 15.13 8.06 11.93
C SER A 154 16.35 7.18 12.22
N PRO A 155 17.52 7.78 12.47
CA PRO A 155 18.70 7.02 12.86
C PRO A 155 18.51 6.19 14.14
N ALA A 156 17.68 6.66 15.08
CA ALA A 156 17.45 5.99 16.36
C ALA A 156 16.55 4.74 16.24
N TYR A 157 15.51 4.80 15.40
CA TYR A 157 14.46 3.77 15.34
C TYR A 157 14.41 3.03 14.01
N GLY A 158 15.18 3.46 13.01
CA GLY A 158 15.11 2.92 11.65
C GLY A 158 13.76 3.21 10.98
N TRP A 159 13.37 2.33 10.07
CA TRP A 159 12.07 2.40 9.39
C TRP A 159 10.96 1.91 10.31
N SER A 160 9.95 2.75 10.52
CA SER A 160 8.79 2.44 11.33
C SER A 160 7.50 2.76 10.57
N TYR A 161 6.44 2.08 10.98
CA TYR A 161 5.10 2.27 10.45
C TYR A 161 4.12 2.38 11.61
N TYR A 162 3.34 3.44 11.61
CA TYR A 162 2.25 3.66 12.54
C TYR A 162 0.92 3.42 11.81
N PRO A 163 0.24 2.28 12.06
CA PRO A 163 -1.13 2.08 11.62
C PRO A 163 -2.04 3.07 12.37
N ASP A 164 -3.11 3.51 11.70
CA ASP A 164 -4.11 4.41 12.26
C ASP A 164 -4.85 3.83 13.48
#